data_AF-A0A0S7XWG1-F1
#
_entry.id   AF-A0A0S7XWG1-F1
#
_cell.length_a   1.000
_cell.length_b   1.000
_cell.length_c   1.000
_cell.angle_alpha   90.00
_cell.angle_beta   90.00
_cell.angle_gamma   90.00
#
_symmetry.space_group_name_H-M   'P 1'
#
loop_
_entity.id
_entity.type
_entity.pdbx_description
1 polymer ?
#
loop_
_entity_poly.entity_id
_entity_poly.type
_entity_poly.pdbx_seq_one_letter_code
_entity_poly.pdbx_strand_id
1 'polypeptide(L)'
;MVFCFIFGLYSISFSQTVKKDINKATVEELVTVKGIGEKKAQAVLDFIKERGSIKAMDELLEVKGIGPETLDELKANFEVREPE
;
A
#
# COMPACT_ATOMS: atom_id res chain seq x y z
N MET A 1 32.81 36.49 -14.70
CA MET A 1 33.38 35.15 -14.41
C MET A 1 33.41 34.95 -12.89
N VAL A 2 32.24 34.97 -12.25
CA VAL A 2 32.03 34.71 -10.82
C VAL A 2 30.57 34.31 -10.70
N PHE A 3 30.25 33.03 -10.58
CA PHE A 3 28.97 32.57 -10.04
C PHE A 3 29.20 31.24 -9.34
N CYS A 4 29.75 31.36 -8.14
CA CYS A 4 29.84 30.31 -7.15
C CYS A 4 28.63 30.47 -6.23
N PHE A 5 27.46 30.01 -6.67
CA PHE A 5 26.23 29.96 -5.86
C PHE A 5 25.41 28.75 -6.34
N ILE A 6 24.69 28.10 -5.43
CA ILE A 6 23.71 27.00 -5.61
C ILE A 6 24.19 25.56 -5.92
N PHE A 7 25.35 25.12 -5.41
CA PHE A 7 25.61 23.68 -5.14
C PHE A 7 25.25 23.26 -3.71
N GLY A 8 24.26 23.95 -3.11
CA GLY A 8 23.69 23.60 -1.83
C GLY A 8 22.38 22.84 -2.04
N LEU A 9 22.29 21.65 -1.46
CA LEU A 9 21.03 20.98 -1.13
C LEU A 9 20.24 20.42 -2.33
N TYR A 10 20.80 19.45 -3.03
CA TYR A 10 19.95 18.45 -3.71
C TYR A 10 20.11 17.11 -2.98
N SER A 11 19.72 17.10 -1.70
CA SER A 11 19.37 15.85 -1.02
C SER A 11 18.09 15.34 -1.66
N ILE A 12 18.23 14.61 -2.77
CA ILE A 12 17.15 13.77 -3.27
C ILE A 12 16.99 12.67 -2.22
N SER A 13 16.12 12.91 -1.24
CA SER A 13 15.56 11.84 -0.41
C SER A 13 14.70 10.99 -1.33
N PHE A 14 15.32 10.06 -2.04
CA PHE A 14 14.62 9.01 -2.74
C PHE A 14 14.07 8.08 -1.67
N SER A 15 12.84 8.34 -1.21
CA SER A 15 12.06 7.33 -0.49
C SER A 15 11.80 6.20 -1.49
N GLN A 16 12.63 5.16 -1.45
CA GLN A 16 12.25 3.85 -1.95
C GLN A 16 11.04 3.43 -1.12
N THR A 17 9.82 3.65 -1.62
CA THR A 17 8.60 3.08 -1.01
C THR A 17 8.68 1.57 -1.24
N VAL A 18 9.34 0.88 -0.32
CA VAL A 18 9.40 -0.59 -0.33
C VAL A 18 7.96 -1.06 -0.17
N LYS A 19 7.40 -1.62 -1.25
CA LYS A 19 6.06 -2.18 -1.24
C LYS A 19 6.00 -3.31 -0.22
N LYS A 20 5.02 -3.24 0.67
CA LYS A 20 4.80 -4.27 1.68
C LYS A 20 3.89 -5.36 1.12
N ASP A 21 4.04 -6.57 1.64
CA ASP A 21 3.15 -7.67 1.29
C ASP A 21 1.77 -7.43 1.91
N ILE A 22 0.73 -7.39 1.07
CA ILE A 22 -0.66 -7.21 1.52
C ILE A 22 -1.11 -8.33 2.47
N ASN A 23 -0.60 -9.54 2.29
CA ASN A 23 -0.94 -10.70 3.13
C ASN A 23 -0.37 -10.59 4.56
N LYS A 24 0.63 -9.73 4.75
CA LYS A 24 1.27 -9.47 6.04
C LYS A 24 0.91 -8.09 6.60
N ALA A 25 0.07 -7.35 5.89
CA ALA A 25 -0.33 -6.01 6.31
C ALA A 25 -1.19 -6.08 7.58
N THR A 26 -0.94 -5.16 8.52
CA THR A 26 -1.78 -5.02 9.72
C THR A 26 -2.92 -4.02 9.49
N VAL A 27 -3.92 -4.01 10.37
CA VAL A 27 -5.00 -2.99 10.33
C VAL A 27 -4.42 -1.58 10.30
N GLU A 28 -3.42 -1.32 11.14
CA GLU A 28 -2.79 -0.01 11.27
C GLU A 28 -2.13 0.41 9.95
N GLU A 29 -1.43 -0.50 9.28
CA GLU A 29 -0.81 -0.25 7.98
C GLU A 29 -1.85 -0.01 6.89
N LEU A 30 -2.94 -0.78 6.89
CA LEU A 30 -4.02 -0.60 5.94
C LEU A 30 -4.73 0.75 6.15
N VAL A 31 -4.97 1.16 7.41
CA VAL A 31 -5.61 2.45 7.74
C VAL A 31 -4.71 3.66 7.41
N THR A 32 -3.39 3.46 7.27
CA THR A 32 -2.51 4.54 6.79
C THR A 32 -2.77 4.89 5.31
N VAL A 33 -3.40 3.99 4.56
CA VAL A 33 -3.77 4.22 3.16
C VAL A 33 -4.96 5.17 3.10
N LYS A 34 -4.81 6.22 2.30
CA LYS A 34 -5.86 7.20 2.08
C LYS A 34 -7.12 6.50 1.52
N GLY A 35 -8.26 6.69 2.19
CA GLY A 35 -9.51 6.07 1.80
C GLY A 35 -9.79 4.71 2.44
N ILE A 36 -8.86 4.17 3.24
CA ILE A 36 -9.07 3.00 4.09
C ILE A 36 -9.26 3.44 5.54
N GLY A 37 -10.45 3.16 6.07
CA GLY A 37 -10.70 3.26 7.51
C GLY A 37 -10.68 1.89 8.17
N GLU A 38 -10.78 1.87 9.50
CA GLU A 38 -10.75 0.64 10.32
C GLU A 38 -11.73 -0.44 9.81
N LYS A 39 -12.94 -0.04 9.40
CA LYS A 39 -13.94 -0.98 8.85
C LYS A 39 -13.48 -1.70 7.59
N LYS A 40 -12.82 -0.98 6.67
CA LYS A 40 -12.32 -1.56 5.42
C LYS A 40 -11.09 -2.42 5.68
N ALA A 41 -10.18 -1.94 6.53
CA ALA A 41 -9.01 -2.70 6.95
C ALA A 41 -9.40 -4.03 7.63
N GLN A 42 -10.41 -4.01 8.51
CA GLN A 42 -10.93 -5.23 9.11
C GLN A 42 -11.55 -6.16 8.07
N ALA A 43 -12.31 -5.63 7.11
CA ALA A 43 -12.89 -6.44 6.03
C ALA A 43 -11.81 -7.13 5.16
N VAL A 44 -10.66 -6.49 4.93
CA VAL A 44 -9.51 -7.13 4.25
C VAL A 44 -8.96 -8.29 5.07
N LEU A 45 -8.78 -8.09 6.38
CA LEU A 45 -8.30 -9.17 7.25
C LEU A 45 -9.29 -10.34 7.33
N ASP A 46 -10.58 -10.04 7.39
CA ASP A 46 -11.61 -11.07 7.42
C ASP A 46 -11.64 -11.83 6.09
N PHE A 47 -11.47 -11.13 4.96
CA PHE A 47 -11.31 -11.75 3.63
C PHE A 47 -10.07 -12.64 3.54
N ILE A 48 -8.92 -12.19 4.08
CA ILE A 48 -7.70 -13.00 4.18
C ILE A 48 -7.94 -14.23 5.07
N LYS A 49 -8.67 -14.10 6.19
CA LYS A 49 -8.99 -15.26 7.05
C LYS A 49 -9.90 -16.26 6.36
N GLU A 50 -10.85 -15.80 5.56
CA GLU A 50 -11.78 -16.66 4.83
C GLU A 50 -11.12 -17.35 3.62
N ARG A 51 -10.31 -16.62 2.84
CA ARG A 51 -9.60 -17.18 1.66
C ARG A 51 -8.25 -17.81 1.99
N GLY A 52 -7.67 -17.48 3.13
CA GLY A 52 -6.31 -17.83 3.54
C GLY A 52 -5.24 -16.83 3.09
N SER A 53 -5.26 -16.43 1.81
CA SER A 53 -4.30 -15.46 1.25
C SER A 53 -4.86 -14.80 0.00
N ILE A 54 -4.41 -13.57 -0.25
CA ILE A 54 -4.66 -12.81 -1.47
C ILE A 54 -3.56 -13.15 -2.46
N LYS A 55 -3.95 -13.62 -3.66
CA LYS A 55 -3.05 -13.97 -4.76
C LYS A 55 -2.95 -12.85 -5.79
N ALA A 56 -3.99 -12.06 -5.93
CA ALA A 56 -3.99 -10.88 -6.78
C ALA A 56 -4.56 -9.66 -6.04
N MET A 57 -3.97 -8.49 -6.29
CA MET A 57 -4.48 -7.23 -5.73
C MET A 57 -5.96 -7.00 -6.12
N ASP A 58 -6.39 -7.45 -7.30
CA ASP A 58 -7.77 -7.30 -7.77
C ASP A 58 -8.79 -8.09 -6.92
N GLU A 59 -8.38 -9.10 -6.14
CA GLU A 59 -9.28 -9.78 -5.19
C GLU A 59 -9.75 -8.85 -4.07
N LEU A 60 -9.01 -7.77 -3.79
CA LEU A 60 -9.43 -6.75 -2.83
C LEU A 60 -10.71 -6.04 -3.30
N LEU A 61 -11.06 -6.06 -4.59
CA LEU A 61 -12.34 -5.53 -5.08
C LEU A 61 -13.54 -6.38 -4.65
N GLU A 62 -13.33 -7.64 -4.29
CA GLU A 62 -14.38 -8.50 -3.73
C GLU A 62 -14.66 -8.15 -2.26
N VAL A 63 -13.74 -7.44 -1.60
CA VAL A 63 -13.90 -7.01 -0.21
C VAL A 63 -14.93 -5.90 -0.12
N LYS A 64 -15.97 -6.12 0.70
CA LYS A 64 -17.07 -5.17 0.87
C LYS A 64 -16.56 -3.81 1.36
N GLY A 65 -16.68 -2.79 0.51
CA GLY A 65 -16.29 -1.41 0.81
C GLY A 65 -14.93 -1.00 0.24
N ILE A 66 -14.20 -1.91 -0.43
CA ILE A 66 -13.07 -1.54 -1.27
C ILE A 66 -13.57 -1.28 -2.69
N GLY A 67 -13.26 -0.08 -3.19
CA GLY A 67 -13.52 0.32 -4.56
C GLY A 67 -12.22 0.45 -5.35
N PRO A 68 -12.30 0.75 -6.66
CA PRO A 68 -11.13 0.89 -7.53
C PRO A 68 -10.18 1.99 -7.05
N GLU A 69 -10.69 3.11 -6.55
CA GLU A 69 -9.84 4.19 -6.02
C GLU A 69 -8.99 3.73 -4.83
N THR A 70 -9.61 3.01 -3.89
CA THR A 70 -8.92 2.43 -2.73
C THR A 70 -7.90 1.38 -3.16
N LEU A 71 -8.24 0.59 -4.18
CA LEU A 71 -7.36 -0.42 -4.71
C LEU A 71 -6.09 0.19 -5.30
N ASP A 72 -6.21 1.29 -6.04
CA ASP A 72 -5.05 1.96 -6.63
C ASP A 72 -4.10 2.49 -5.56
N GLU A 73 -4.65 3.08 -4.49
CA GLU A 73 -3.88 3.51 -3.31
C GLU A 73 -3.20 2.32 -2.60
N LEU A 74 -3.87 1.17 -2.53
CA LEU A 74 -3.28 -0.07 -2.04
C LEU A 74 -2.16 -0.57 -2.95
N LYS A 75 -2.35 -0.60 -4.27
CA LYS A 75 -1.34 -1.02 -5.27
C LYS A 75 -0.10 -0.12 -5.27
N ALA A 76 -0.24 1.13 -4.81
CA ALA A 76 0.87 2.06 -4.64
C ALA A 76 1.77 1.70 -3.44
N ASN A 77 1.19 1.19 -2.35
CA ASN A 77 1.89 0.93 -1.08
C ASN A 77 2.15 -0.56 -0.79
N PHE A 78 1.32 -1.43 -1.35
CA PHE A 78 1.31 -2.87 -1.13
C PHE A 78 1.37 -3.62 -2.46
N GLU A 79 1.88 -4.83 -2.37
CA GLU A 79 1.92 -5.80 -3.46
C GLU A 79 1.54 -7.18 -2.94
N VAL A 80 1.04 -8.03 -3.81
CA VAL A 80 1.00 -9.46 -3.52
C VAL A 80 2.35 -10.02 -3.89
N ARG A 81 3.08 -10.55 -2.92
CA ARG A 81 4.27 -11.35 -3.17
C ARG A 81 3.86 -12.81 -3.03
N GLU A 82 3.89 -13.54 -4.13
CA GLU A 82 3.58 -14.97 -4.12
C GLU A 82 4.61 -15.68 -3.23
N PRO A 83 4.20 -16.55 -2.29
CA PRO A 83 5.14 -17.36 -1.55
C PRO A 83 5.78 -18.36 -2.51
N GLU A 84 7.09 -18.23 -2.69
CA GLU A 84 7.96 -19.23 -3.31
C GLU A 84 7.92 -20.59 -2.58
#